data_AF-A0A832T5X2-F1
#
_entry.id   AF-A0A832T5X2-F1
#
_cell.length_a   1.000
_cell.length_b   1.000
_cell.length_c   1.000
_cell.angle_alpha   90.00
_cell.angle_beta   90.00
_cell.angle_gamma   90.00
#
_symmetry.space_group_name_H-M   'P 1'
#
loop_
_entity.id
_entity.type
_entity.pdbx_description
1 polymer ?
#
loop_
_entity_poly.entity_id
_entity_poly.type
_entity_poly.pdbx_seq_one_letter_code
_entity_poly.pdbx_strand_id
1 'polypeptide(L)'
;MGKLNRVLNTKWGNIKLEDNTLIKFRVAIVDVHPFEEASPFGVEFGVNITTGISVYPSEESMRELEGKPIAPSKIPPKEGWIQIKIIEKESALEEVEYEDPELGKYKIRVEIEPVMASKNTQIKTPNGEPWYVVRWVPKITWEKIME
;
A
#
# COMPACT_ATOMS: atom_id res chain seq x y z
N MET A 1 6.49 -16.63 -22.02
CA MET A 1 5.74 -15.96 -20.94
C MET A 1 6.74 -15.23 -20.07
N GLY A 2 6.64 -13.91 -20.02
CA GLY A 2 7.54 -13.13 -19.21
C GLY A 2 7.39 -13.38 -17.71
N LYS A 3 8.40 -12.93 -16.97
CA LYS A 3 8.56 -13.22 -15.55
C LYS A 3 9.18 -12.03 -14.83
N LEU A 4 8.89 -11.93 -13.54
CA LEU A 4 9.66 -11.08 -12.63
C LEU A 4 11.01 -11.74 -12.35
N ASN A 5 12.09 -11.00 -12.59
CA ASN A 5 13.46 -11.49 -12.34
C ASN A 5 13.94 -11.15 -10.93
N ARG A 6 13.88 -9.86 -10.56
CA ARG A 6 14.37 -9.36 -9.27
C ARG A 6 13.74 -8.04 -8.89
N VAL A 7 13.73 -7.76 -7.59
CA VAL A 7 13.46 -6.42 -7.06
C VAL A 7 14.72 -5.58 -7.27
N LEU A 8 14.55 -4.42 -7.90
CA LEU A 8 15.61 -3.45 -8.17
C LEU A 8 15.72 -2.41 -7.07
N ASN A 9 14.57 -1.97 -6.53
CA ASN A 9 14.49 -0.94 -5.52
C ASN A 9 13.23 -1.09 -4.67
N THR A 10 13.30 -0.69 -3.41
CA THR A 10 12.14 -0.60 -2.53
C THR A 10 12.29 0.58 -1.58
N LYS A 11 11.19 1.28 -1.33
CA LYS A 11 11.09 2.32 -0.30
C LYS A 11 9.81 2.10 0.50
N TRP A 12 9.94 2.12 1.83
CA TRP A 12 8.79 2.09 2.72
C TRP A 12 8.15 3.48 2.80
N GLY A 13 6.83 3.49 2.85
CA GLY A 13 6.06 4.70 3.07
C GLY A 13 5.78 4.92 4.56
N ASN A 14 5.58 6.18 4.92
CA ASN A 14 5.29 6.61 6.28
C ASN A 14 4.10 7.57 6.28
N ILE A 15 3.27 7.53 7.32
CA ILE A 15 2.14 8.44 7.53
C ILE A 15 2.18 8.87 8.99
N LYS A 16 1.98 10.16 9.23
CA LYS A 16 1.69 10.71 10.56
C LYS A 16 0.29 11.29 10.55
N LEU A 17 -0.54 10.83 11.49
CA LEU A 17 -1.92 11.25 11.65
C LEU A 17 -2.03 12.36 12.71
N GLU A 18 -3.15 13.08 12.72
CA GLU A 18 -3.37 14.19 13.66
C GLU A 18 -3.46 13.77 15.12
N ASP A 19 -3.79 12.51 15.41
CA ASP A 19 -3.74 11.94 16.77
C ASP A 19 -2.35 11.43 17.17
N ASN A 20 -1.31 11.82 16.41
CA ASN A 20 0.08 11.39 16.55
C ASN A 20 0.36 9.90 16.29
N THR A 21 -0.62 9.14 15.77
CA THR A 21 -0.36 7.78 15.29
C THR A 21 0.57 7.80 14.08
N LEU A 22 1.55 6.89 14.09
CA LEU A 22 2.43 6.64 12.96
C LEU A 22 2.01 5.37 12.24
N ILE A 23 1.96 5.39 10.91
CA ILE A 23 1.72 4.20 10.10
C ILE A 23 2.89 4.02 9.14
N LYS A 24 3.52 2.84 9.18
CA LYS A 24 4.51 2.41 8.19
C LYS A 24 3.82 1.48 7.21
N PHE A 25 4.13 1.60 5.92
CA PHE A 25 3.51 0.75 4.91
C PHE A 25 4.47 0.44 3.76
N ARG A 26 4.16 -0.64 3.03
CA ARG A 26 4.90 -1.05 1.83
C ARG A 26 3.95 -1.51 0.73
N VAL A 27 4.43 -1.42 -0.50
CA VAL A 27 3.86 -2.11 -1.67
C VAL A 27 4.83 -3.18 -2.12
N ALA A 28 4.30 -4.28 -2.65
CA ALA A 28 5.04 -5.27 -3.40
C ALA A 28 4.29 -5.62 -4.69
N ILE A 29 5.01 -5.63 -5.81
CA ILE A 29 4.62 -6.12 -7.11
C ILE A 29 4.68 -7.65 -7.04
N VAL A 30 3.52 -8.27 -7.20
CA VAL A 30 3.37 -9.73 -7.12
C VAL A 30 3.53 -10.36 -8.49
N ASP A 31 2.96 -9.72 -9.51
CA ASP A 31 2.98 -10.21 -10.88
C ASP A 31 2.80 -9.07 -11.88
N VAL A 32 3.31 -9.28 -13.09
CA VAL A 32 3.20 -8.35 -14.22
C VAL A 32 2.90 -9.15 -15.46
N HIS A 33 1.86 -8.75 -16.20
CA HIS A 33 1.54 -9.35 -17.49
C HIS A 33 1.28 -8.27 -18.54
N PRO A 34 1.79 -8.42 -19.77
CA PRO A 34 1.40 -7.57 -20.87
C PRO A 34 -0.09 -7.82 -21.18
N PHE A 35 -0.82 -6.77 -21.54
CA PHE A 35 -2.20 -6.93 -22.05
C PHE A 35 -2.43 -6.23 -23.39
N GLU A 36 -1.52 -5.36 -23.82
CA GLU A 36 -1.53 -4.72 -25.13
C GLU A 36 -0.09 -4.48 -25.58
N GLU A 37 0.26 -4.93 -26.77
CA GLU A 37 1.65 -4.85 -27.26
C GLU A 37 1.95 -3.55 -28.03
N ALA A 38 0.91 -2.82 -28.43
CA ALA A 38 1.03 -1.63 -29.27
C ALA A 38 0.08 -0.52 -28.82
N SER A 39 0.55 0.34 -27.91
CA SER A 39 -0.07 1.59 -27.52
C SER A 39 0.84 2.79 -27.85
N PRO A 40 0.37 4.05 -27.69
CA PRO A 40 1.23 5.23 -27.75
C PRO A 40 2.42 5.21 -26.76
N PHE A 41 2.42 4.32 -25.77
CA PHE A 41 3.46 4.13 -24.76
C PHE A 41 4.26 2.83 -24.95
N GLY A 42 4.02 2.10 -26.04
CA GLY A 42 4.63 0.80 -26.32
C GLY A 42 3.79 -0.36 -25.77
N VAL A 43 4.43 -1.28 -25.06
CA VAL A 43 3.73 -2.39 -24.38
C VAL A 43 3.06 -1.85 -23.12
N GLU A 44 1.79 -2.19 -22.91
CA GLU A 44 1.03 -1.91 -21.70
C GLU A 44 1.01 -3.12 -20.77
N PHE A 45 1.08 -2.85 -19.46
CA PHE A 45 1.21 -3.87 -18.43
C PHE A 45 0.10 -3.81 -17.39
N GLY A 46 -0.48 -4.98 -17.10
CA GLY A 46 -1.30 -5.21 -15.92
C GLY A 46 -0.36 -5.58 -14.79
N VAL A 47 -0.45 -4.84 -13.67
CA VAL A 47 0.44 -5.02 -12.51
C VAL A 47 -0.39 -5.40 -11.30
N ASN A 48 -0.16 -6.61 -10.81
CA ASN A 48 -0.76 -7.10 -9.59
C ASN A 48 0.11 -6.71 -8.40
N ILE A 49 -0.49 -6.03 -7.42
CA ILE A 49 0.22 -5.55 -6.24
C ILE A 49 -0.43 -6.04 -4.95
N THR A 50 0.37 -6.11 -3.90
CA THR A 50 -0.09 -6.28 -2.52
C THR A 50 0.51 -5.20 -1.64
N THR A 51 -0.19 -4.87 -0.56
CA THR A 51 0.18 -3.81 0.37
C THR A 51 0.05 -4.29 1.80
N GLY A 52 0.90 -3.79 2.69
CA GLY A 52 0.78 -4.02 4.13
C GLY A 52 1.01 -2.74 4.90
N ILE A 53 0.30 -2.58 6.02
CA ILE A 53 0.50 -1.48 6.97
C ILE A 53 0.87 -2.04 8.34
N SER A 54 1.69 -1.29 9.07
CA SER A 54 1.97 -1.45 10.49
C SER A 54 1.60 -0.16 11.19
N VAL A 55 0.75 -0.25 12.20
CA VAL A 55 0.26 0.90 12.95
C VAL A 55 1.03 1.00 14.25
N TYR A 56 1.41 2.22 14.62
CA TYR A 56 2.02 2.57 15.91
C TYR A 56 1.12 3.64 16.55
N PRO A 57 0.06 3.21 17.26
CA PRO A 57 -0.92 4.13 17.85
C PRO A 57 -0.28 5.03 18.91
N SER A 58 -0.81 6.26 19.05
CA SER A 58 -0.49 7.09 20.20
C SER A 58 -1.08 6.54 21.50
N GLU A 59 -0.50 6.89 22.65
CA GLU A 59 -1.05 6.51 23.95
C GLU A 59 -2.48 7.01 24.16
N GLU A 60 -2.81 8.19 23.64
CA GLU A 60 -4.18 8.72 23.66
C GLU A 60 -5.14 7.82 22.87
N SER A 61 -4.77 7.43 21.65
CA SER A 61 -5.58 6.52 20.84
C SER A 61 -5.77 5.15 21.51
N MET A 62 -4.78 4.66 22.24
CA MET A 62 -4.91 3.44 23.03
C MET A 62 -5.90 3.61 24.20
N ARG A 63 -5.82 4.74 24.92
CA ARG A 63 -6.72 5.06 26.04
C ARG A 63 -8.18 5.21 25.61
N GLU A 64 -8.45 5.83 24.45
CA GLU A 64 -9.80 5.96 23.89
C GLU A 64 -10.53 4.62 23.74
N LEU A 65 -9.78 3.53 23.59
CA LEU A 65 -10.32 2.19 23.39
C LEU A 65 -10.32 1.33 24.65
N GLU A 66 -9.92 1.83 25.81
CA GLU A 66 -10.00 1.05 27.05
C GLU A 66 -11.43 0.52 27.30
N GLY A 67 -11.54 -0.76 27.70
CA GLY A 67 -12.82 -1.43 27.87
C GLY A 67 -13.62 -1.73 26.59
N LYS A 68 -13.20 -1.26 25.40
CA LYS A 68 -13.87 -1.58 24.13
C LYS A 68 -13.64 -3.04 23.72
N PRO A 69 -14.62 -3.67 23.04
CA PRO A 69 -14.51 -5.05 22.59
C PRO A 69 -13.46 -5.22 21.48
N ILE A 70 -12.92 -6.43 21.38
CA ILE A 70 -12.10 -6.86 20.25
C ILE A 70 -13.03 -7.16 19.07
N ALA A 71 -12.60 -6.83 17.86
CA ALA A 71 -13.36 -7.11 16.65
C ALA A 71 -13.66 -8.62 16.52
N PRO A 72 -14.91 -9.00 16.24
CA PRO A 72 -15.30 -10.41 16.15
C PRO A 72 -14.71 -11.12 14.91
N SER A 73 -14.25 -10.36 13.91
CA SER A 73 -13.63 -10.89 12.70
C SER A 73 -12.64 -9.90 12.10
N LYS A 74 -11.88 -10.35 11.09
CA LYS A 74 -11.02 -9.47 10.27
C LYS A 74 -11.79 -8.65 9.23
N ILE A 75 -13.13 -8.72 9.22
CA ILE A 75 -13.96 -7.87 8.38
C ILE A 75 -14.15 -6.53 9.11
N PRO A 76 -13.88 -5.40 8.44
CA PRO A 76 -14.13 -4.08 9.01
C PRO A 76 -15.59 -3.93 9.49
N PRO A 77 -15.86 -3.42 10.71
CA PRO A 77 -17.22 -3.12 11.16
C PRO A 77 -17.90 -2.08 10.27
N LYS A 78 -19.24 -1.99 10.36
CA LYS A 78 -20.02 -0.99 9.61
C LYS A 78 -20.02 0.39 10.26
N GLU A 79 -19.82 0.45 11.58
CA GLU A 79 -19.97 1.67 12.39
C GLU A 79 -18.69 1.97 13.20
N GLY A 80 -18.64 3.15 13.81
CA GLY A 80 -17.52 3.59 14.66
C GLY A 80 -16.35 4.19 13.91
N TRP A 81 -16.45 4.38 12.59
CA TRP A 81 -15.40 4.99 11.77
C TRP A 81 -15.44 6.51 11.84
N ILE A 82 -14.28 7.10 12.07
CA ILE A 82 -14.06 8.53 11.88
C ILE A 82 -12.90 8.74 10.91
N GLN A 83 -13.03 9.74 10.04
CA GLN A 83 -11.90 10.18 9.23
C GLN A 83 -10.88 10.87 10.12
N ILE A 84 -9.61 10.62 9.84
CA ILE A 84 -8.50 11.23 10.56
C ILE A 84 -7.53 11.85 9.55
N LYS A 85 -7.11 13.09 9.84
CA LYS A 85 -6.26 13.85 8.94
C LYS A 85 -4.85 13.25 8.88
N ILE A 86 -4.34 13.15 7.67
CA ILE A 86 -2.92 12.89 7.41
C ILE A 86 -2.19 14.23 7.48
N ILE A 87 -1.25 14.36 8.42
CA ILE A 87 -0.46 15.59 8.63
C ILE A 87 0.84 15.54 7.83
N GLU A 88 1.50 14.38 7.79
CA GLU A 88 2.71 14.14 7.01
C GLU A 88 2.59 12.79 6.30
N LYS A 89 3.13 12.69 5.08
CA LYS A 89 3.15 11.43 4.33
C LYS A 89 4.35 11.30 3.41
N GLU A 90 4.80 10.07 3.24
CA GLU A 90 5.74 9.63 2.22
C GLU A 90 5.17 8.41 1.50
N SER A 91 5.25 8.39 0.17
CA SER A 91 4.83 7.23 -0.62
C SER A 91 5.72 6.01 -0.37
N ALA A 92 5.15 4.81 -0.52
CA ALA A 92 5.93 3.59 -0.66
C ALA A 92 6.18 3.28 -2.13
N LEU A 93 7.27 2.58 -2.44
CA LEU A 93 7.68 2.26 -3.81
C LEU A 93 8.26 0.86 -3.89
N GLU A 94 8.01 0.19 -5.02
CA GLU A 94 8.79 -0.95 -5.47
C GLU A 94 9.08 -0.86 -6.97
N GLU A 95 10.30 -1.22 -7.34
CA GLU A 95 10.74 -1.38 -8.73
C GLU A 95 11.20 -2.82 -8.94
N VAL A 96 10.74 -3.45 -10.01
CA VAL A 96 11.12 -4.81 -10.39
C VAL A 96 11.58 -4.86 -11.83
N GLU A 97 12.48 -5.79 -12.11
CA GLU A 97 12.86 -6.17 -13.47
C GLU A 97 11.88 -7.22 -13.98
N TYR A 98 11.19 -6.91 -15.07
CA TYR A 98 10.36 -7.83 -15.83
C TYR A 98 11.09 -8.21 -17.12
N GLU A 99 11.13 -9.49 -17.45
CA GLU A 99 11.75 -10.00 -18.67
C GLU A 99 10.75 -10.86 -19.44
N ASP A 100 10.55 -10.52 -20.71
CA ASP A 100 9.81 -11.33 -21.66
C ASP A 100 10.68 -11.68 -22.88
N PRO A 101 10.68 -12.94 -23.37
CA PRO A 101 11.49 -13.35 -24.51
C PRO A 101 11.24 -12.57 -25.81
N GLU A 102 10.03 -12.06 -26.01
CA GLU A 102 9.63 -11.35 -27.24
C GLU A 102 9.68 -9.83 -27.04
N LEU A 103 9.28 -9.34 -25.87
CA LEU A 103 9.16 -7.90 -25.61
C LEU A 103 10.46 -7.29 -25.06
N GLY A 104 11.35 -8.11 -24.50
CA GLY A 104 12.61 -7.72 -23.86
C GLY A 104 12.46 -7.43 -22.36
N LYS A 105 13.41 -6.65 -21.82
CA LYS A 105 13.47 -6.31 -20.40
C LYS A 105 12.85 -4.95 -20.10
N TYR A 106 12.10 -4.86 -19.01
CA TYR A 106 11.46 -3.65 -18.53
C TYR A 106 11.72 -3.46 -17.03
N LYS A 107 11.87 -2.20 -16.63
CA LYS A 107 11.75 -1.80 -15.23
C LYS A 107 10.30 -1.40 -14.99
N ILE A 108 9.60 -2.15 -14.15
CA ILE A 108 8.24 -1.85 -13.72
C ILE A 108 8.32 -1.19 -12.35
N ARG A 109 7.67 -0.04 -12.19
CA ARG A 109 7.68 0.74 -10.96
C ARG A 109 6.25 0.95 -10.49
N VAL A 110 6.02 0.68 -9.21
CA VAL A 110 4.78 1.04 -8.52
C VAL A 110 5.11 1.93 -7.35
N GLU A 111 4.48 3.09 -7.30
CA GLU A 111 4.45 3.95 -6.12
C GLU A 111 3.03 4.06 -5.60
N ILE A 112 2.83 3.88 -4.29
CA ILE A 112 1.52 4.05 -3.65
C ILE A 112 1.55 5.30 -2.77
N GLU A 113 0.69 6.26 -3.12
CA GLU A 113 0.53 7.50 -2.35
C GLU A 113 -0.68 7.37 -1.42
N PRO A 114 -0.53 7.54 -0.10
CA PRO A 114 -1.65 7.54 0.82
C PRO A 114 -2.45 8.84 0.68
N VAL A 115 -3.78 8.73 0.59
CA VAL A 115 -4.69 9.85 0.31
C VAL A 115 -5.72 10.09 1.40
N MET A 116 -6.11 9.05 2.15
CA MET A 116 -7.06 9.16 3.26
C MET A 116 -6.74 8.15 4.35
N ALA A 117 -7.10 8.48 5.59
CA ALA A 117 -7.06 7.57 6.73
C ALA A 117 -8.36 7.64 7.52
N SER A 118 -8.71 6.54 8.18
CA SER A 118 -9.82 6.47 9.13
C SER A 118 -9.47 5.53 10.27
N LYS A 119 -9.95 5.84 11.47
CA LYS A 119 -9.82 4.99 12.65
C LYS A 119 -11.18 4.56 13.17
N ASN A 120 -11.25 3.37 13.77
CA ASN A 120 -12.43 2.93 14.49
C ASN A 120 -12.32 3.26 15.98
N THR A 121 -13.38 3.85 16.57
CA THR A 121 -13.42 4.29 17.96
C THR A 121 -14.24 3.37 18.88
N GLN A 122 -14.82 2.30 18.34
CA GLN A 122 -15.72 1.41 19.08
C GLN A 122 -15.15 0.00 19.29
N ILE A 123 -14.16 -0.40 18.50
CA ILE A 123 -13.57 -1.73 18.56
C ILE A 123 -12.04 -1.69 18.49
N LYS A 124 -11.41 -2.76 19.00
CA LYS A 124 -9.98 -3.03 18.87
C LYS A 124 -9.71 -4.08 17.81
N THR A 125 -8.51 -4.05 17.23
CA THR A 125 -7.97 -5.19 16.50
C THR A 125 -7.76 -6.38 17.44
N PRO A 126 -7.54 -7.60 16.92
CA PRO A 126 -7.16 -8.76 17.73
C PRO A 126 -5.90 -8.55 18.59
N ASN A 127 -5.04 -7.60 18.21
CA ASN A 127 -3.84 -7.24 18.95
C ASN A 127 -4.11 -6.18 20.05
N GLY A 128 -5.35 -5.72 20.21
CA GLY A 128 -5.74 -4.73 21.22
C GLY A 128 -5.56 -3.27 20.79
N GLU A 129 -5.19 -3.01 19.54
CA GLU A 129 -4.89 -1.68 19.00
C GLU A 129 -6.12 -1.06 18.30
N PRO A 130 -6.18 0.26 18.10
CA PRO A 130 -7.19 0.86 17.23
C PRO A 130 -7.09 0.33 15.80
N TRP A 131 -8.25 0.14 15.17
CA TRP A 131 -8.30 -0.29 13.79
C TRP A 131 -8.18 0.93 12.86
N TYR A 132 -7.06 1.02 12.16
CA TYR A 132 -6.86 2.02 11.10
C TYR A 132 -7.07 1.42 9.71
N VAL A 133 -7.65 2.22 8.83
CA VAL A 133 -7.75 1.94 7.39
C VAL A 133 -7.13 3.11 6.65
N VAL A 134 -6.27 2.81 5.70
CA VAL A 134 -5.65 3.80 4.81
C VAL A 134 -6.13 3.53 3.38
N ARG A 135 -6.48 4.59 2.66
CA ARG A 135 -6.67 4.57 1.20
C ARG A 135 -5.45 5.15 0.53
N TRP A 136 -5.06 4.57 -0.59
CA TRP A 136 -3.94 5.00 -1.40
C TRP A 136 -4.29 4.94 -2.88
N VAL A 137 -3.53 5.68 -3.68
CA VAL A 137 -3.59 5.66 -5.14
C VAL A 137 -2.30 5.03 -5.66
N PRO A 138 -2.38 3.94 -6.46
CA PRO A 138 -1.23 3.38 -7.13
C PRO A 138 -0.86 4.21 -8.37
N LYS A 139 0.43 4.51 -8.52
CA LYS A 139 1.04 5.15 -9.69
C LYS A 139 2.00 4.13 -10.31
N ILE A 140 1.63 3.65 -11.49
CA ILE A 140 2.35 2.57 -12.18
C ILE A 140 3.05 3.21 -13.38
N THR A 141 4.34 2.92 -13.55
CA THR A 141 5.13 3.35 -14.70
C THR A 141 6.05 2.22 -15.13
N TRP A 142 6.41 2.19 -16.41
CA TRP A 142 7.38 1.24 -16.94
C TRP A 142 8.32 1.92 -17.92
N GLU A 143 9.53 1.39 -18.01
CA GLU A 143 10.53 1.80 -18.99
C GLU A 143 11.24 0.57 -19.53
N LYS A 144 11.59 0.59 -20.82
CA LYS A 144 12.40 -0.47 -21.43
C LYS A 144 13.84 -0.33 -20.97
N ILE A 145 14.46 -1.42 -20.54
CA ILE A 145 15.87 -1.45 -20.17
C ILE A 145 16.66 -1.64 -21.47
N MET A 146 17.32 -0.57 -21.93
CA MET A 146 18.24 -0.64 -23.06
C MET A 146 19.57 -1.21 -22.55
N GLU A 147 20.07 -2.26 -23.22
CA GLU A 147 21.43 -2.78 -23.01
C GLU A 147 22.49 -1.86 -23.65
#